data_AF-A0AAW0LB42-F1
#
_entry.id   AF-A0AAW0LB42-F1
#
_cell.length_a   1.000
_cell.length_b   1.000
_cell.length_c   1.000
_cell.angle_alpha   90.00
_cell.angle_beta   90.00
_cell.angle_gamma   90.00
#
_symmetry.space_group_name_H-M   'P 1'
#
loop_
_entity.id
_entity.type
_entity.pdbx_description
1 polymer ?
#
loop_
_entity_poly.entity_id
_entity_poly.type
_entity_poly.pdbx_seq_one_letter_code
_entity_poly.pdbx_strand_id
1 'polypeptide(L)'
;MVFPQGLLHFQANAGGKPATAIASLSSPNPGLQITAFALFGNNLTSALVEKTTFLDDAQVKKLKAILDMKMLQILFLLFILLSSTNALVQDFCVANLKGPDGPAGYPCKTEAKVTVDDFVFSGLAKAGNTSNIIKAAVTPAFVAQFPGVNGLGLSLARLDLAPGGVIPLHTHPGASEVLVANSVYVKTVHKGDIMVFPQGLLHFQANAGGKPATAIASLSSPNPGLQITAFALFGNNLTSALVEKTTFLDDAQVKKLKAILGGTG
;
A
#
# COMPACT_ATOMS: atom_id res chain seq x y z
N MET A 1 -8.21 -3.76 4.02
CA MET A 1 -7.99 -5.22 4.05
C MET A 1 -6.70 -5.50 3.33
N VAL A 2 -5.96 -6.51 3.76
CA VAL A 2 -4.79 -7.02 3.03
C VAL A 2 -4.99 -8.50 2.75
N PHE A 3 -4.66 -8.94 1.54
CA PHE A 3 -4.83 -10.31 1.09
C PHE A 3 -3.46 -10.89 0.78
N PRO A 4 -2.97 -11.82 1.62
CA PRO A 4 -1.73 -12.53 1.35
C PRO A 4 -1.75 -13.31 0.04
N GLN A 5 -0.56 -13.56 -0.53
CA GLN A 5 -0.44 -14.27 -1.81
C GLN A 5 -1.02 -15.68 -1.72
N GLY A 6 -1.68 -16.13 -2.79
CA GLY A 6 -2.28 -17.47 -2.85
C GLY A 6 -3.67 -17.58 -2.22
N LEU A 7 -4.09 -16.62 -1.40
CA LEU A 7 -5.42 -16.65 -0.78
C LEU A 7 -6.51 -16.15 -1.72
N LEU A 8 -7.57 -16.96 -1.86
CA LEU A 8 -8.78 -16.56 -2.56
C LEU A 8 -9.52 -15.49 -1.74
N HIS A 9 -9.89 -14.40 -2.39
CA HIS A 9 -10.80 -13.41 -1.84
C HIS A 9 -11.89 -13.06 -2.84
N PHE A 10 -13.01 -12.57 -2.33
CA PHE A 10 -14.09 -12.02 -3.14
C PHE A 10 -14.55 -10.70 -2.54
N GLN A 11 -15.10 -9.83 -3.37
CA GLN A 11 -15.68 -8.57 -2.95
C GLN A 11 -17.09 -8.48 -3.53
N ALA A 12 -18.07 -8.16 -2.69
CA ALA A 12 -19.44 -7.94 -3.10
C ALA A 12 -19.91 -6.59 -2.54
N ASN A 13 -20.54 -5.78 -3.39
CA ASN A 13 -21.19 -4.57 -2.93
C ASN A 13 -22.53 -4.94 -2.27
N ALA A 14 -22.54 -5.07 -0.95
CA ALA A 14 -23.75 -5.33 -0.18
C ALA A 14 -24.63 -4.08 -0.01
N GLY A 15 -24.13 -2.90 -0.38
CA GLY A 15 -24.87 -1.64 -0.30
C GLY A 15 -25.70 -1.38 -1.56
N GLY A 16 -26.87 -0.78 -1.39
CA GLY A 16 -27.72 -0.32 -2.52
C GLY A 16 -27.20 0.91 -3.28
N LYS A 17 -25.93 1.29 -3.09
CA LYS A 17 -25.28 2.45 -3.73
C LYS A 17 -23.95 2.03 -4.35
N PRO A 18 -23.48 2.69 -5.42
CA PRO A 18 -22.16 2.41 -6.00
C PRO A 18 -21.03 2.48 -4.96
N ALA A 19 -20.13 1.51 -4.99
CA ALA A 19 -18.95 1.44 -4.14
C ALA A 19 -17.67 1.50 -5.01
N THR A 20 -16.62 2.13 -4.50
CA THR A 20 -15.31 2.18 -5.15
C THR A 20 -14.30 1.46 -4.27
N ALA A 21 -13.58 0.50 -4.84
CA ALA A 21 -12.45 -0.16 -4.21
C ALA A 21 -11.15 0.32 -4.88
N ILE A 22 -10.15 0.64 -4.07
CA ILE A 22 -8.78 0.90 -4.52
C ILE A 22 -7.95 -0.29 -4.03
N ALA A 23 -7.26 -0.96 -4.94
CA ALA A 23 -6.39 -2.09 -4.64
C ALA A 23 -4.95 -1.73 -4.95
N SER A 24 -4.04 -2.20 -4.10
CA SER A 24 -2.60 -2.15 -4.31
C SER A 24 -2.06 -3.58 -4.39
N LEU A 25 -1.10 -3.78 -5.27
CA LEU A 25 -0.47 -5.06 -5.55
C LEU A 25 1.04 -4.86 -5.46
N SER A 26 1.74 -5.75 -4.76
CA SER A 26 3.20 -5.65 -4.56
C SER A 26 4.01 -6.12 -5.78
N SER A 27 3.35 -6.56 -6.85
CA SER A 27 3.99 -6.98 -8.09
C SER A 27 3.57 -6.08 -9.26
N PRO A 28 4.50 -5.65 -10.13
CA PRO A 28 4.16 -4.96 -11.37
C PRO A 28 3.45 -5.88 -12.38
N ASN A 29 3.58 -7.21 -12.24
CA ASN A 29 2.92 -8.21 -13.04
C ASN A 29 2.28 -9.26 -12.11
N PRO A 30 1.18 -8.93 -11.42
CA PRO A 30 0.60 -9.77 -10.38
C PRO A 30 -0.05 -11.05 -10.92
N GLY A 31 -0.31 -11.10 -12.24
CA GLY A 31 -1.20 -12.10 -12.82
C GLY A 31 -2.63 -11.95 -12.28
N LEU A 32 -3.55 -12.73 -12.83
CA LEU A 32 -4.89 -12.86 -12.27
C LEU A 32 -5.35 -14.30 -12.47
N GLN A 33 -5.60 -15.00 -11.37
CA GLN A 33 -6.25 -16.31 -11.39
C GLN A 33 -7.66 -16.15 -10.85
N ILE A 34 -8.64 -16.33 -11.72
CA ILE A 34 -10.05 -16.40 -11.33
C ILE A 34 -10.38 -17.88 -11.15
N THR A 35 -10.58 -18.33 -9.91
CA THR A 35 -10.82 -19.74 -9.56
C THR A 35 -11.97 -20.36 -10.35
N ALA A 36 -13.03 -19.59 -10.66
CA ALA A 36 -14.13 -20.07 -11.49
C ALA A 36 -13.67 -20.49 -12.91
N PHE A 37 -12.77 -19.71 -13.54
CA PHE A 37 -12.19 -20.06 -14.84
C PHE A 37 -11.20 -21.22 -14.72
N ALA A 38 -10.37 -21.23 -13.66
CA ALA A 38 -9.38 -22.28 -13.45
C ALA A 38 -10.01 -23.66 -13.15
N LEU A 39 -11.15 -23.70 -12.46
CA LEU A 39 -11.86 -24.93 -12.09
C LEU A 39 -12.90 -25.37 -13.13
N PHE A 40 -13.65 -24.43 -13.70
CA PHE A 40 -14.81 -24.74 -14.54
C PHE A 40 -14.66 -24.31 -16.00
N GLY A 41 -13.64 -23.52 -16.35
CA GLY A 41 -13.35 -23.08 -17.72
C GLY A 41 -12.30 -23.95 -18.43
N ASN A 42 -12.16 -25.22 -18.05
CA ASN A 42 -11.14 -26.14 -18.56
C ASN A 42 -11.76 -27.44 -19.12
N ASN A 43 -10.95 -28.25 -19.81
CA ASN A 43 -11.36 -29.54 -20.38
C ASN A 43 -11.37 -30.71 -19.37
N LEU A 44 -11.27 -30.46 -18.06
CA LEU A 44 -11.34 -31.54 -17.06
C LEU A 44 -12.71 -32.21 -17.13
N THR A 45 -12.85 -33.50 -16.79
CA THR A 45 -14.17 -34.15 -16.79
C THR A 45 -15.02 -33.65 -15.62
N SER A 46 -16.35 -33.62 -15.76
CA SER A 46 -17.24 -33.18 -14.67
C SER A 46 -17.06 -34.02 -13.41
N ALA A 47 -16.84 -35.33 -13.56
CA ALA A 47 -16.54 -36.25 -12.46
C ALA A 47 -15.24 -35.89 -11.68
N LEU A 48 -14.24 -35.29 -12.33
CA LEU A 48 -13.01 -34.86 -11.65
C LEU A 48 -13.22 -33.55 -10.89
N VAL A 49 -14.05 -32.66 -11.42
CA VAL A 49 -14.42 -31.38 -10.79
C VAL A 49 -15.36 -31.62 -9.60
N GLU A 50 -16.32 -32.54 -9.72
CA GLU A 50 -17.23 -32.95 -8.63
C GLU A 50 -16.46 -33.46 -7.41
N LYS A 51 -15.46 -34.33 -7.64
CA LYS A 51 -14.58 -34.86 -6.58
C LYS A 51 -13.73 -33.80 -5.87
N THR A 52 -13.55 -32.63 -6.48
CA THR A 52 -12.69 -31.56 -5.95
C THR A 52 -13.45 -30.32 -5.48
N THR A 53 -14.74 -30.17 -5.84
CA THR A 53 -15.53 -28.95 -5.58
C THR A 53 -16.81 -29.17 -4.77
N PHE A 54 -17.17 -30.43 -4.44
CA PHE A 54 -18.41 -30.80 -3.76
C PHE A 54 -19.71 -30.37 -4.50
N LEU A 55 -19.60 -30.01 -5.77
CA LEU A 55 -20.73 -29.67 -6.64
C LEU A 55 -21.19 -30.91 -7.40
N ASP A 56 -22.51 -31.10 -7.53
CA ASP A 56 -23.06 -32.19 -8.33
C ASP A 56 -22.84 -31.98 -9.85
N ASP A 57 -22.93 -33.06 -10.63
CA ASP A 57 -22.71 -33.05 -12.09
C ASP A 57 -23.60 -32.04 -12.83
N ALA A 58 -24.84 -31.81 -12.37
CA ALA A 58 -25.74 -30.84 -12.98
C ALA A 58 -25.28 -29.40 -12.73
N GLN A 59 -24.81 -29.10 -11.53
CA GLN A 59 -24.21 -27.82 -11.18
C GLN A 59 -22.91 -27.58 -11.97
N VAL A 60 -22.03 -28.57 -12.05
CA VAL A 60 -20.77 -28.47 -12.81
C VAL A 60 -21.04 -28.24 -14.30
N LYS A 61 -21.96 -29.00 -14.92
CA LYS A 61 -22.36 -28.80 -16.32
C LYS A 61 -22.95 -27.42 -16.58
N LYS A 62 -23.74 -26.91 -15.64
CA LYS A 62 -24.33 -25.56 -15.74
C LYS A 62 -23.26 -24.47 -15.64
N LEU A 63 -22.31 -24.58 -14.71
CA LEU A 63 -21.19 -23.64 -14.62
C LEU A 63 -20.30 -23.68 -15.87
N LYS A 64 -20.02 -24.88 -16.39
CA LYS A 64 -19.26 -25.05 -17.65
C LYS A 64 -19.96 -24.41 -18.84
N ALA A 65 -21.26 -24.65 -19.02
CA ALA A 65 -22.02 -24.05 -20.10
C ALA A 65 -22.04 -22.51 -20.05
N ILE A 66 -22.05 -21.92 -18.83
CA ILE A 66 -21.95 -20.47 -18.64
C ILE A 66 -20.57 -19.92 -19.06
N LEU A 67 -19.50 -20.70 -18.87
CA LEU A 67 -18.12 -20.30 -19.12
C LEU A 67 -17.63 -20.66 -20.54
N ASP A 68 -18.17 -21.70 -21.16
CA ASP A 68 -17.87 -22.17 -22.52
C ASP A 68 -18.27 -21.15 -23.61
N MET A 69 -19.15 -20.20 -23.30
CA MET A 69 -19.61 -19.18 -24.26
C MET A 69 -18.53 -18.16 -24.71
N LYS A 70 -17.29 -18.22 -24.18
CA LYS A 70 -16.21 -17.29 -24.56
C LYS A 70 -14.82 -17.92 -24.72
N MET A 71 -14.73 -19.24 -24.82
CA MET A 71 -13.48 -19.99 -24.63
C MET A 71 -12.99 -20.67 -25.93
N LEU A 72 -12.68 -19.89 -26.97
CA LEU A 72 -11.94 -20.42 -28.14
C LEU A 72 -10.59 -19.72 -28.41
N GLN A 73 -10.20 -18.71 -27.63
CA GLN A 73 -9.00 -17.90 -27.94
C GLN A 73 -7.86 -17.96 -26.90
N ILE A 74 -8.00 -18.66 -25.76
CA ILE A 74 -7.04 -18.57 -24.64
C ILE A 74 -6.12 -19.80 -24.50
N LEU A 75 -6.40 -20.91 -25.21
CA LEU A 75 -5.73 -22.19 -24.99
C LEU A 75 -4.22 -22.22 -25.38
N PHE A 76 -3.71 -21.23 -26.11
CA PHE A 76 -2.32 -21.23 -26.59
C PHE A 76 -1.28 -20.67 -25.59
N LEU A 77 -1.71 -20.01 -24.49
CA LEU A 77 -0.78 -19.33 -23.56
C LEU A 77 -0.42 -20.14 -22.29
N LEU A 78 -1.07 -21.29 -22.05
CA LEU A 78 -1.00 -21.99 -20.76
C LEU A 78 0.23 -22.91 -20.57
N PHE A 79 0.95 -23.26 -21.65
CA PHE A 79 2.03 -24.26 -21.58
C PHE A 79 3.39 -23.70 -21.10
N ILE A 80 3.52 -22.39 -20.89
CA ILE A 80 4.81 -21.75 -20.52
C ILE A 80 4.96 -21.55 -18.98
N LEU A 81 3.91 -21.77 -18.17
CA LEU A 81 3.91 -21.38 -16.74
C LEU A 81 4.17 -22.50 -15.71
N LEU A 82 4.51 -23.73 -16.11
CA LEU A 82 4.76 -24.82 -15.13
C LEU A 82 6.13 -24.79 -14.42
N SER A 83 6.89 -23.72 -14.53
CA SER A 83 8.16 -23.55 -13.79
C SER A 83 7.93 -22.83 -12.46
N SER A 84 7.30 -23.48 -11.47
CA SER A 84 7.20 -22.94 -10.10
C SER A 84 8.15 -23.67 -9.16
N THR A 85 9.15 -22.95 -8.67
CA THR A 85 10.08 -23.37 -7.62
C THR A 85 9.35 -23.68 -6.32
N ASN A 86 9.64 -24.83 -5.71
CA ASN A 86 9.20 -25.17 -4.35
C ASN A 86 9.94 -24.30 -3.32
N ALA A 87 9.47 -23.07 -3.09
CA ALA A 87 9.77 -22.35 -1.87
C ALA A 87 8.65 -22.67 -0.87
N LEU A 88 9.00 -22.97 0.39
CA LEU A 88 8.06 -22.97 1.52
C LEU A 88 7.59 -21.53 1.72
N VAL A 89 6.65 -21.07 0.90
CA VAL A 89 6.04 -19.75 1.05
C VAL A 89 5.05 -19.85 2.20
N GLN A 90 5.42 -19.32 3.36
CA GLN A 90 4.43 -18.98 4.37
C GLN A 90 3.53 -17.91 3.72
N ASP A 91 2.28 -18.25 3.40
CA ASP A 91 1.36 -17.37 2.65
C ASP A 91 1.25 -15.99 3.31
N PHE A 92 1.31 -15.93 4.65
CA PHE A 92 1.28 -14.70 5.43
C PHE A 92 2.15 -14.76 6.70
N CYS A 93 2.60 -13.59 7.16
CA CYS A 93 3.35 -13.44 8.40
C CYS A 93 2.90 -12.19 9.15
N VAL A 94 1.84 -12.27 9.97
CA VAL A 94 1.41 -11.11 10.78
C VAL A 94 2.52 -10.74 11.77
N ALA A 95 2.97 -9.49 11.76
CA ALA A 95 4.08 -9.05 12.62
C ALA A 95 3.79 -9.24 14.11
N ASN A 96 4.76 -9.82 14.81
CA ASN A 96 4.88 -9.74 16.26
C ASN A 96 5.71 -8.51 16.64
N LEU A 97 5.02 -7.39 16.86
CA LEU A 97 5.65 -6.11 17.23
C LEU A 97 6.41 -6.11 18.57
N LYS A 98 6.30 -7.18 19.37
CA LYS A 98 7.11 -7.36 20.59
C LYS A 98 8.52 -7.90 20.30
N GLY A 99 8.74 -8.45 19.11
CA GLY A 99 10.04 -8.93 18.67
C GLY A 99 10.86 -7.82 17.99
N PRO A 100 12.15 -8.07 17.75
CA PRO A 100 12.99 -7.14 16.99
C PRO A 100 12.55 -7.06 15.52
N ASP A 101 12.65 -5.88 14.94
CA ASP A 101 12.58 -5.70 13.47
C ASP A 101 13.92 -6.10 12.84
N GLY A 102 13.90 -6.51 11.57
CA GLY A 102 15.09 -6.96 10.84
C GLY A 102 14.98 -6.75 9.33
N PRO A 103 15.98 -7.20 8.55
CA PRO A 103 15.99 -7.01 7.10
C PRO A 103 14.79 -7.64 6.37
N ALA A 104 14.17 -8.66 6.96
CA ALA A 104 12.98 -9.33 6.44
C ALA A 104 11.66 -8.83 7.08
N GLY A 105 11.73 -7.81 7.94
CA GLY A 105 10.63 -7.36 8.78
C GLY A 105 10.61 -8.04 10.15
N TYR A 106 9.44 -8.03 10.79
CA TYR A 106 9.24 -8.58 12.13
C TYR A 106 9.06 -10.11 12.10
N PRO A 107 9.41 -10.81 13.19
CA PRO A 107 9.01 -12.20 13.38
C PRO A 107 7.49 -12.33 13.36
N CYS A 108 6.98 -13.47 12.90
CA CYS A 108 5.54 -13.71 12.79
C CYS A 108 4.91 -13.99 14.17
N LYS A 109 3.64 -13.62 14.33
CA LYS A 109 2.77 -14.22 15.35
C LYS A 109 2.65 -15.73 15.09
N THR A 110 2.47 -16.50 16.17
CA THR A 110 2.07 -17.90 16.05
C THR A 110 0.69 -18.00 15.42
N GLU A 111 0.46 -18.98 14.55
CA GLU A 111 -0.81 -19.18 13.83
C GLU A 111 -2.04 -19.16 14.75
N ALA A 112 -1.95 -19.81 15.92
CA ALA A 112 -3.02 -19.84 16.91
C ALA A 112 -3.44 -18.47 17.47
N LYS A 113 -2.66 -17.41 17.23
CA LYS A 113 -2.93 -16.03 17.65
C LYS A 113 -3.32 -15.10 16.50
N VAL A 114 -3.34 -15.62 15.26
CA VAL A 114 -3.73 -14.86 14.08
C VAL A 114 -5.24 -14.90 13.92
N THR A 115 -5.83 -13.74 13.66
CA THR A 115 -7.27 -13.58 13.48
C THR A 115 -7.57 -12.78 12.21
N VAL A 116 -8.81 -12.79 11.75
CA VAL A 116 -9.24 -11.98 10.59
C VAL A 116 -9.00 -10.49 10.81
N ASP A 117 -9.10 -10.01 12.05
CA ASP A 117 -8.90 -8.61 12.41
C ASP A 117 -7.45 -8.16 12.17
N ASP A 118 -6.47 -9.07 12.18
CA ASP A 118 -5.08 -8.76 11.84
C ASP A 118 -4.90 -8.34 10.38
N PHE A 119 -5.88 -8.63 9.51
CA PHE A 119 -5.89 -8.30 8.09
C PHE A 119 -6.81 -7.12 7.76
N VAL A 120 -7.41 -6.48 8.77
CA VAL A 120 -8.30 -5.33 8.62
C VAL A 120 -7.72 -4.11 9.35
N PHE A 121 -7.65 -2.99 8.64
CA PHE A 121 -7.23 -1.72 9.24
C PHE A 121 -8.23 -0.63 8.91
N SER A 122 -8.88 -0.10 9.95
CA SER A 122 -9.90 0.94 9.84
C SER A 122 -9.36 2.35 10.08
N GLY A 123 -8.07 2.49 10.41
CA GLY A 123 -7.47 3.79 10.75
C GLY A 123 -7.54 4.82 9.62
N LEU A 124 -7.53 4.38 8.35
CA LEU A 124 -7.62 5.25 7.18
C LEU A 124 -9.03 5.81 6.94
N ALA A 125 -10.06 5.32 7.65
CA ALA A 125 -11.45 5.76 7.44
C ALA A 125 -11.69 7.20 7.91
N LYS A 126 -10.93 7.67 8.91
CA LYS A 126 -11.08 9.01 9.50
C LYS A 126 -10.03 9.96 8.97
N ALA A 127 -10.41 11.23 8.81
CA ALA A 127 -9.47 12.29 8.48
C ALA A 127 -8.54 12.57 9.65
N GLY A 128 -7.26 12.83 9.36
CA GLY A 128 -6.30 13.28 10.35
C GLY A 128 -6.50 14.74 10.77
N ASN A 129 -5.91 15.13 11.91
CA ASN A 129 -6.00 16.49 12.42
C ASN A 129 -5.06 17.44 11.65
N THR A 130 -5.62 18.37 10.89
CA THR A 130 -4.90 19.36 10.09
C THR A 130 -4.71 20.72 10.79
N SER A 131 -5.10 20.85 12.06
CA SER A 131 -4.88 22.07 12.86
C SER A 131 -3.46 22.12 13.42
N ASN A 132 -2.47 22.24 12.52
CA ASN A 132 -1.04 22.28 12.84
C ASN A 132 -0.27 23.17 11.84
N ILE A 133 1.04 23.36 12.07
CA ILE A 133 1.88 24.29 11.30
C ILE A 133 1.97 23.97 9.80
N ILE A 134 1.86 22.69 9.42
CA ILE A 134 1.89 22.26 8.02
C ILE A 134 0.49 22.13 7.41
N LYS A 135 -0.56 22.33 8.22
CA LYS A 135 -1.97 22.22 7.85
C LYS A 135 -2.34 20.88 7.16
N ALA A 136 -1.65 19.82 7.56
CA ALA A 136 -1.80 18.50 6.96
C ALA A 136 -1.60 17.39 7.99
N ALA A 137 -2.09 16.19 7.67
CA ALA A 137 -1.93 15.00 8.48
C ALA A 137 -1.66 13.78 7.60
N VAL A 138 -0.77 12.90 8.07
CA VAL A 138 -0.50 11.60 7.46
C VAL A 138 -0.92 10.52 8.45
N THR A 139 -1.79 9.62 8.02
CA THR A 139 -2.19 8.44 8.78
C THR A 139 -1.58 7.20 8.13
N PRO A 140 -0.49 6.64 8.70
CA PRO A 140 0.16 5.47 8.14
C PRO A 140 -0.62 4.19 8.45
N ALA A 141 -0.61 3.26 7.49
CA ALA A 141 -0.95 1.86 7.66
C ALA A 141 0.28 1.00 7.33
N PHE A 142 1.40 1.33 7.97
CA PHE A 142 2.66 0.60 7.87
C PHE A 142 2.65 -0.55 8.87
N VAL A 143 3.67 -1.42 8.86
CA VAL A 143 3.74 -2.59 9.74
C VAL A 143 3.55 -2.28 11.22
N ALA A 144 4.00 -1.11 11.69
CA ALA A 144 3.84 -0.68 13.07
C ALA A 144 2.39 -0.39 13.47
N GLN A 145 1.54 0.04 12.52
CA GLN A 145 0.10 0.31 12.75
C GLN A 145 -0.79 -0.82 12.24
N PHE A 146 -0.33 -1.55 11.23
CA PHE A 146 -1.05 -2.61 10.55
C PHE A 146 -0.15 -3.85 10.36
N PRO A 147 0.01 -4.68 11.41
CA PRO A 147 0.92 -5.83 11.39
C PRO A 147 0.68 -6.85 10.27
N GLY A 148 -0.53 -6.90 9.71
CA GLY A 148 -0.90 -7.78 8.61
C GLY A 148 -0.15 -7.53 7.30
N VAL A 149 0.49 -6.36 7.12
CA VAL A 149 1.29 -6.08 5.90
C VAL A 149 2.71 -6.66 5.95
N ASN A 150 3.13 -7.20 7.09
CA ASN A 150 4.49 -7.69 7.27
C ASN A 150 4.83 -8.82 6.27
N GLY A 151 5.99 -8.69 5.62
CA GLY A 151 6.45 -9.60 4.56
C GLY A 151 5.73 -9.46 3.21
N LEU A 152 4.68 -8.63 3.07
CA LEU A 152 3.89 -8.55 1.83
C LEU A 152 4.42 -7.56 0.80
N GLY A 153 5.47 -6.80 1.13
CA GLY A 153 6.10 -5.85 0.20
C GLY A 153 5.23 -4.65 -0.15
N LEU A 154 4.22 -4.34 0.66
CA LEU A 154 3.35 -3.17 0.45
C LEU A 154 2.88 -2.55 1.76
N SER A 155 2.47 -1.29 1.71
CA SER A 155 1.70 -0.61 2.76
C SER A 155 0.87 0.53 2.18
N LEU A 156 0.03 1.15 3.01
CA LEU A 156 -0.77 2.30 2.61
C LEU A 156 -0.57 3.47 3.57
N ALA A 157 -0.91 4.67 3.12
CA ALA A 157 -1.12 5.83 3.99
C ALA A 157 -2.27 6.69 3.46
N ARG A 158 -2.93 7.42 4.36
CA ARG A 158 -3.88 8.47 4.03
C ARG A 158 -3.27 9.82 4.32
N LEU A 159 -3.42 10.74 3.38
CA LEU A 159 -3.00 12.14 3.51
C LEU A 159 -4.27 13.00 3.54
N ASP A 160 -4.37 13.90 4.53
CA ASP A 160 -5.40 14.93 4.59
C ASP A 160 -4.73 16.30 4.65
N LEU A 161 -5.09 17.20 3.74
CA LEU A 161 -4.51 18.53 3.61
C LEU A 161 -5.62 19.59 3.65
N ALA A 162 -5.60 20.47 4.64
CA ALA A 162 -6.45 21.65 4.63
C ALA A 162 -6.04 22.63 3.51
N PRO A 163 -6.84 23.67 3.19
CA PRO A 163 -6.45 24.68 2.21
C PRO A 163 -5.08 25.31 2.54
N GLY A 164 -4.15 25.26 1.58
CA GLY A 164 -2.76 25.69 1.74
C GLY A 164 -1.88 24.74 2.56
N GLY A 165 -2.38 23.54 2.90
CA GLY A 165 -1.61 22.52 3.61
C GLY A 165 -0.56 21.85 2.74
N VAL A 166 0.52 21.39 3.38
CA VAL A 166 1.69 20.84 2.72
C VAL A 166 2.15 19.60 3.48
N ILE A 167 2.43 18.52 2.76
CA ILE A 167 3.37 17.50 3.25
C ILE A 167 4.75 17.97 2.80
N PRO A 168 5.64 18.36 3.75
CA PRO A 168 6.92 18.97 3.41
C PRO A 168 7.78 18.08 2.52
N LEU A 169 8.81 18.66 1.88
CA LEU A 169 9.76 17.90 1.06
C LEU A 169 10.33 16.72 1.86
N HIS A 170 10.15 15.51 1.34
CA HIS A 170 10.52 14.28 2.01
C HIS A 170 10.88 13.18 1.01
N THR A 171 11.40 12.08 1.54
CA THR A 171 11.71 10.86 0.79
C THR A 171 11.34 9.61 1.59
N HIS A 172 11.14 8.51 0.87
CA HIS A 172 10.95 7.16 1.38
C HIS A 172 12.18 6.31 1.01
N PRO A 173 13.13 6.10 1.94
CA PRO A 173 14.35 5.34 1.65
C PRO A 173 14.06 3.88 1.30
N GLY A 174 12.97 3.31 1.83
CA GLY A 174 12.63 1.89 1.71
C GLY A 174 11.53 1.57 0.70
N ALA A 175 10.94 2.54 0.00
CA ALA A 175 9.83 2.28 -0.92
C ALA A 175 9.68 3.30 -2.03
N SER A 176 9.17 2.85 -3.18
CA SER A 176 8.49 3.73 -4.13
C SER A 176 7.05 3.98 -3.66
N GLU A 177 6.50 5.15 -3.98
CA GLU A 177 5.13 5.54 -3.66
C GLU A 177 4.29 5.73 -4.92
N VAL A 178 3.06 5.22 -4.91
CA VAL A 178 2.00 5.55 -5.86
C VAL A 178 0.93 6.33 -5.09
N LEU A 179 0.71 7.58 -5.45
CA LEU A 179 -0.30 8.44 -4.84
C LEU A 179 -1.54 8.51 -5.73
N VAL A 180 -2.70 8.22 -5.16
CA VAL A 180 -4.02 8.47 -5.78
C VAL A 180 -4.63 9.68 -5.08
N ALA A 181 -4.74 10.80 -5.79
CA ALA A 181 -5.14 12.06 -5.17
C ALA A 181 -6.59 12.46 -5.48
N ASN A 182 -7.13 13.33 -4.62
CA ASN A 182 -8.28 14.17 -4.96
C ASN A 182 -7.90 15.61 -5.37
N SER A 183 -6.66 16.07 -5.13
CA SER A 183 -6.06 17.33 -5.65
C SER A 183 -4.66 17.66 -5.04
N VAL A 184 -3.53 17.62 -5.77
CA VAL A 184 -2.15 18.01 -5.27
C VAL A 184 -1.21 18.49 -6.43
N TYR A 185 -0.14 19.30 -6.20
CA TYR A 185 0.79 19.98 -7.16
C TYR A 185 2.28 19.48 -7.07
N VAL A 186 3.13 19.20 -8.10
CA VAL A 186 3.77 19.96 -9.25
C VAL A 186 3.25 19.60 -10.66
N LYS A 187 2.29 18.70 -10.74
CA LYS A 187 1.26 18.64 -11.78
C LYS A 187 -0.03 18.65 -10.98
N THR A 188 -1.04 19.44 -11.35
CA THR A 188 -2.33 19.32 -10.66
C THR A 188 -2.90 17.94 -10.95
N VAL A 189 -2.80 17.05 -9.96
CA VAL A 189 -3.38 15.71 -9.95
C VAL A 189 -4.84 15.88 -9.54
N HIS A 190 -5.80 15.48 -10.36
CA HIS A 190 -7.23 15.58 -10.06
C HIS A 190 -7.73 14.30 -9.39
N LYS A 191 -9.00 14.31 -8.95
CA LYS A 191 -9.67 13.13 -8.44
C LYS A 191 -9.53 11.94 -9.40
N GLY A 192 -8.86 10.90 -8.92
CA GLY A 192 -8.67 9.65 -9.64
C GLY A 192 -7.37 9.57 -10.45
N ASP A 193 -6.64 10.68 -10.58
CA ASP A 193 -5.31 10.67 -11.18
C ASP A 193 -4.32 9.98 -10.22
N ILE A 194 -3.32 9.33 -10.81
CA ILE A 194 -2.23 8.67 -10.08
C ILE A 194 -0.89 9.35 -10.39
N MET A 195 0.00 9.40 -9.40
CA MET A 195 1.37 9.87 -9.56
C MET A 195 2.33 8.90 -8.88
N VAL A 196 3.47 8.62 -9.51
CA VAL A 196 4.50 7.73 -8.96
C VAL A 196 5.71 8.52 -8.50
N PHE A 197 6.26 8.13 -7.35
CA PHE A 197 7.49 8.65 -6.78
C PHE A 197 8.45 7.47 -6.57
N PRO A 198 9.50 7.34 -7.41
CA PRO A 198 10.51 6.31 -7.25
C PRO A 198 11.19 6.37 -5.87
N GLN A 199 11.59 5.19 -5.38
CA GLN A 199 12.25 5.04 -4.08
C GLN A 199 13.43 6.00 -3.91
N GLY A 200 13.51 6.62 -2.73
CA GLY A 200 14.58 7.54 -2.38
C GLY A 200 14.45 8.94 -3.00
N LEU A 201 13.54 9.19 -3.94
CA LEU A 201 13.40 10.52 -4.55
C LEU A 201 12.65 11.51 -3.64
N LEU A 202 13.19 12.72 -3.60
CA LEU A 202 12.56 13.84 -2.91
C LEU A 202 11.29 14.27 -3.64
N HIS A 203 10.21 14.41 -2.88
CA HIS A 203 8.93 14.89 -3.38
C HIS A 203 8.14 15.54 -2.24
N PHE A 204 7.05 16.20 -2.58
CA PHE A 204 6.18 16.91 -1.63
C PHE A 204 4.75 16.91 -2.14
N GLN A 205 3.82 17.26 -1.26
CA GLN A 205 2.43 17.48 -1.63
C GLN A 205 1.98 18.84 -1.12
N ALA A 206 1.29 19.62 -1.95
CA ALA A 206 0.67 20.87 -1.54
C ALA A 206 -0.79 20.94 -2.01
N ASN A 207 -1.69 21.34 -1.12
CA ASN A 207 -3.06 21.66 -1.46
C ASN A 207 -3.18 23.15 -1.81
N ALA A 208 -3.06 23.46 -3.11
CA ALA A 208 -3.25 24.81 -3.64
C ALA A 208 -4.73 25.18 -3.86
N GLY A 209 -5.67 24.25 -3.62
CA GLY A 209 -7.10 24.50 -3.73
C GLY A 209 -7.66 25.25 -2.52
N GLY A 210 -8.84 25.86 -2.70
CA GLY A 210 -9.57 26.53 -1.62
C GLY A 210 -10.37 25.58 -0.71
N LYS A 211 -10.25 24.27 -0.89
CA LYS A 211 -11.02 23.24 -0.16
C LYS A 211 -10.09 22.16 0.38
N PRO A 212 -10.46 21.43 1.45
CA PRO A 212 -9.69 20.29 1.93
C PRO A 212 -9.50 19.24 0.83
N ALA A 213 -8.32 18.62 0.82
CA ALA A 213 -7.93 17.57 -0.09
C ALA A 213 -7.55 16.30 0.67
N THR A 214 -7.82 15.14 0.08
CA THR A 214 -7.41 13.84 0.61
C THR A 214 -6.74 13.02 -0.49
N ALA A 215 -5.72 12.26 -0.13
CA ALA A 215 -5.08 11.30 -1.02
C ALA A 215 -4.80 9.98 -0.29
N ILE A 216 -4.69 8.89 -1.06
CA ILE A 216 -4.24 7.59 -0.57
C ILE A 216 -2.93 7.27 -1.27
N ALA A 217 -1.91 6.96 -0.49
CA ALA A 217 -0.62 6.50 -0.96
C ALA A 217 -0.52 4.98 -0.80
N SER A 218 0.01 4.32 -1.80
CA SER A 218 0.46 2.92 -1.75
C SER A 218 1.97 2.90 -1.87
N LEU A 219 2.64 2.21 -0.95
CA LEU A 219 4.10 2.15 -0.90
C LEU A 219 4.58 0.72 -1.08
N SER A 220 5.67 0.52 -1.82
CA SER A 220 6.25 -0.81 -2.14
C SER A 220 7.07 -1.42 -1.00
N SER A 221 6.69 -1.15 0.26
CA SER A 221 7.30 -1.73 1.46
C SER A 221 6.33 -1.67 2.63
N PRO A 222 6.31 -2.68 3.52
CA PRO A 222 5.57 -2.61 4.78
C PRO A 222 6.13 -1.57 5.75
N ASN A 223 7.40 -1.18 5.58
CA ASN A 223 8.06 -0.12 6.37
C ASN A 223 8.85 0.80 5.41
N PRO A 224 8.19 1.77 4.77
CA PRO A 224 8.81 2.61 3.74
C PRO A 224 9.86 3.60 4.28
N GLY A 225 9.84 3.85 5.61
CA GLY A 225 10.55 4.97 6.22
C GLY A 225 9.95 6.32 5.82
N LEU A 226 10.27 7.38 6.53
CA LEU A 226 9.90 8.74 6.15
C LEU A 226 11.01 9.69 6.61
N GLN A 227 11.64 10.37 5.66
CA GLN A 227 12.67 11.36 5.96
C GLN A 227 12.24 12.71 5.42
N ILE A 228 11.84 13.61 6.32
CA ILE A 228 11.50 14.99 5.98
C ILE A 228 12.80 15.82 5.92
N THR A 229 13.08 16.44 4.78
CA THR A 229 14.32 17.17 4.52
C THR A 229 14.57 18.29 5.53
N ALA A 230 13.52 19.03 5.91
CA ALA A 230 13.65 20.13 6.86
C ALA A 230 14.08 19.65 8.26
N PHE A 231 13.54 18.52 8.74
CA PHE A 231 13.97 17.92 10.00
C PHE A 231 15.38 17.34 9.91
N ALA A 232 15.75 16.74 8.77
CA ALA A 232 17.10 16.23 8.56
C ALA A 232 18.16 17.35 8.59
N LEU A 233 17.84 18.55 8.07
CA LEU A 233 18.75 19.70 8.05
C LEU A 233 18.76 20.49 9.37
N PHE A 234 17.59 20.70 9.98
CA PHE A 234 17.43 21.67 11.07
C PHE A 234 16.88 21.05 12.37
N GLY A 235 16.28 19.86 12.35
CA GLY A 235 15.75 19.17 13.54
C GLY A 235 16.76 18.25 14.23
N ASN A 236 18.05 18.45 14.00
CA ASN A 236 19.15 17.60 14.49
C ASN A 236 20.03 18.36 15.51
N ASN A 237 21.06 17.68 16.02
CA ASN A 237 22.05 18.21 16.96
C ASN A 237 23.39 18.64 16.34
N LEU A 238 23.48 18.73 15.00
CA LEU A 238 24.66 19.25 14.31
C LEU A 238 24.85 20.72 14.64
N THR A 239 26.09 21.20 14.72
CA THR A 239 26.34 22.62 14.99
C THR A 239 25.78 23.52 13.88
N SER A 240 25.27 24.69 14.25
CA SER A 240 24.78 25.69 13.29
C SER A 240 25.82 26.00 12.21
N ALA A 241 27.09 26.17 12.61
CA ALA A 241 28.21 26.38 11.68
C ALA A 241 28.41 25.26 10.64
N LEU A 242 28.06 24.01 10.95
CA LEU A 242 28.11 22.92 9.98
C LEU A 242 26.92 22.97 9.02
N VAL A 243 25.73 23.28 9.52
CA VAL A 243 24.51 23.41 8.71
C VAL A 243 24.61 24.62 7.76
N GLU A 244 25.19 25.73 8.19
CA GLU A 244 25.46 26.91 7.35
C GLU A 244 26.28 26.52 6.10
N LYS A 245 27.34 25.73 6.28
CA LYS A 245 28.22 25.28 5.18
C LYS A 245 27.53 24.39 4.16
N THR A 246 26.45 23.71 4.53
CA THR A 246 25.73 22.78 3.64
C THR A 246 24.43 23.34 3.09
N THR A 247 23.93 24.44 3.65
CA THR A 247 22.64 25.04 3.28
C THR A 247 22.77 26.43 2.66
N PHE A 248 23.93 27.06 2.75
CA PHE A 248 24.19 28.44 2.30
C PHE A 248 23.31 29.49 3.03
N LEU A 249 22.77 29.13 4.20
CA LEU A 249 22.03 30.03 5.08
C LEU A 249 22.96 30.67 6.10
N ASP A 250 22.60 31.85 6.60
CA ASP A 250 23.31 32.49 7.69
C ASP A 250 22.94 31.90 9.07
N ASP A 251 23.78 32.18 10.08
CA ASP A 251 23.61 31.67 11.46
C ASP A 251 22.23 32.02 12.05
N ALA A 252 21.70 33.22 11.78
CA ALA A 252 20.41 33.64 12.30
C ALA A 252 19.26 32.85 11.68
N GLN A 253 19.33 32.59 10.37
CA GLN A 253 18.38 31.74 9.65
C GLN A 253 18.42 30.30 10.15
N VAL A 254 19.62 29.72 10.29
CA VAL A 254 19.80 28.34 10.78
C VAL A 254 19.28 28.18 12.20
N LYS A 255 19.66 29.07 13.12
CA LYS A 255 19.18 29.04 14.51
C LYS A 255 17.68 29.18 14.61
N LYS A 256 17.08 30.05 13.79
CA LYS A 256 15.62 30.21 13.73
C LYS A 256 14.94 28.91 13.29
N LEU A 257 15.44 28.27 12.23
CA LEU A 257 14.86 27.01 11.73
C LEU A 257 15.05 25.86 12.72
N LYS A 258 16.22 25.77 13.37
CA LYS A 258 16.48 24.81 14.45
C LYS A 258 15.50 25.00 15.61
N ALA A 259 15.30 26.23 16.07
CA ALA A 259 14.37 26.52 17.16
C ALA A 259 12.92 26.12 16.82
N ILE A 260 12.47 26.33 15.58
CA ILE A 260 11.13 25.92 15.12
C ILE A 260 10.98 24.39 15.06
N LEU A 261 12.04 23.68 14.65
CA LEU A 261 12.00 22.24 14.35
C LEU A 261 12.58 21.36 15.47
N GLY A 262 12.95 21.96 16.61
CA GLY A 262 13.46 21.24 17.79
C GLY A 262 14.94 20.82 17.70
N GLY A 263 15.70 21.39 16.76
CA GLY A 263 17.14 21.14 16.67
C GLY A 263 17.96 21.86 17.74
N THR A 264 19.14 21.33 17.99
CA THR A 264 20.14 21.88 18.92
C THR A 264 21.50 22.03 18.22
N GLY A 265 22.43 22.80 18.80
CA GLY A 265 23.75 23.05 18.20
C GLY A 265 23.84 24.33 17.39
#